data_AF-A0A1S2QT12-F1
#
_entry.id   AF-A0A1S2QT12-F1
#
_cell.length_a   1.000
_cell.length_b   1.000
_cell.length_c   1.000
_cell.angle_alpha   90.00
_cell.angle_beta   90.00
_cell.angle_gamma   90.00
#
_symmetry.space_group_name_H-M   'P 1'
#
loop_
_entity.id
_entity.type
_entity.pdbx_description
1 polymer ?
#
loop_
_entity_poly.entity_id
_entity_poly.type
_entity_poly.pdbx_seq_one_letter_code
_entity_poly.pdbx_strand_id
1 'polypeptide(L)'
;MGLGLQPVLWNLDTMDWDLSIQEPIEERVSRKIETNHIILMHDGGGRREKTVEALPKIIENFKKLNYEFLTIPEYFQHVYHINL
;
A
#
# COMPACT_ATOMS: atom_id res chain seq x y z
N MET A 1 -1.58 30.21 -10.91
CA MET A 1 -2.40 29.24 -10.16
C MET A 1 -1.94 27.85 -10.57
N GLY A 2 -1.70 26.95 -9.61
CA GLY A 2 -1.36 25.55 -9.92
C GLY A 2 -2.59 24.74 -10.33
N LEU A 3 -2.39 23.49 -10.77
CA LEU A 3 -3.45 22.61 -11.28
C LEU A 3 -4.43 22.08 -10.21
N GLY A 4 -4.27 22.45 -8.95
CA GLY A 4 -5.10 21.95 -7.84
C GLY A 4 -4.90 20.46 -7.53
N LEU A 5 -3.82 19.84 -8.04
CA LEU A 5 -3.46 18.45 -7.77
C LEU A 5 -2.58 18.35 -6.53
N GLN A 6 -2.88 17.39 -5.66
CA GLN A 6 -2.03 17.01 -4.53
C GLN A 6 -1.21 15.78 -4.91
N PRO A 7 0.13 15.86 -5.08
CA PRO A 7 0.96 14.68 -5.26
C PRO A 7 1.01 13.89 -3.96
N VAL A 8 0.83 12.57 -4.08
CA VAL A 8 0.91 11.61 -2.98
C VAL A 8 1.90 10.52 -3.37
N LEU A 9 2.92 10.33 -2.55
CA LEU A 9 3.87 9.23 -2.67
C LEU A 9 3.55 8.12 -1.66
N TRP A 10 4.36 7.08 -1.67
CA TRP A 10 4.30 5.97 -0.74
C TRP A 10 5.48 6.01 0.24
N ASN A 11 5.36 5.29 1.34
CA ASN A 11 6.47 5.04 2.27
C ASN A 11 6.73 3.53 2.49
N LEU A 12 5.94 2.64 1.88
CA LEU A 12 6.23 1.22 1.77
C LEU A 12 6.08 0.76 0.31
N ASP A 13 7.20 0.47 -0.35
CA ASP A 13 7.20 -0.19 -1.66
C ASP A 13 7.20 -1.71 -1.48
N THR A 14 6.19 -2.37 -2.05
CA THR A 14 6.10 -3.83 -2.04
C THR A 14 7.09 -4.49 -3.00
N MET A 15 7.61 -3.74 -3.98
CA MET A 15 8.41 -4.25 -5.09
C MET A 15 7.71 -5.46 -5.76
N ASP A 16 6.40 -5.36 -5.94
CA ASP A 16 5.56 -6.38 -6.56
C ASP A 16 5.76 -6.49 -8.08
N TRP A 17 6.33 -5.44 -8.68
CA TRP A 17 6.73 -5.41 -10.09
C TRP A 17 7.97 -6.27 -10.41
N ASP A 18 8.81 -6.58 -9.41
CA ASP A 18 10.03 -7.36 -9.60
C ASP A 18 9.75 -8.86 -9.50
N LEU A 19 9.68 -9.51 -10.67
CA LEU A 19 9.40 -10.95 -10.79
C LEU A 19 10.58 -11.84 -10.37
N SER A 20 11.78 -11.28 -10.16
CA SER A 20 12.96 -12.04 -9.74
C SER A 20 12.94 -12.37 -8.24
N ILE A 21 12.21 -11.57 -7.45
CA ILE A 21 12.10 -11.74 -6.01
C ILE A 21 11.25 -12.97 -5.70
N GLN A 22 11.86 -13.92 -4.98
CA GLN A 22 11.21 -15.17 -4.59
C GLN A 22 10.40 -15.04 -3.29
N GLU A 23 10.75 -14.08 -2.44
CA GLU A 23 10.04 -13.82 -1.20
C GLU A 23 8.58 -13.38 -1.49
N PRO A 24 7.58 -14.00 -0.85
CA PRO A 24 6.19 -13.58 -1.00
C PRO A 24 5.97 -12.09 -0.71
N ILE A 25 5.10 -11.44 -1.47
CA ILE A 25 4.83 -10.01 -1.31
C ILE A 25 4.32 -9.72 0.10
N GLU A 26 3.41 -10.54 0.60
CA GLU A 26 2.79 -10.41 1.92
C GLU A 26 3.81 -10.50 3.07
N GLU A 27 4.88 -11.29 2.93
CA GLU A 27 5.95 -11.40 3.93
C GLU A 27 6.82 -10.14 3.91
N ARG A 28 7.15 -9.63 2.73
CA ARG A 28 7.88 -8.36 2.58
C ARG A 28 7.11 -7.19 3.19
N VAL A 29 5.80 -7.12 2.98
CA VAL A 29 4.95 -6.09 3.60
C VAL A 29 4.95 -6.25 5.11
N SER A 30 4.70 -7.46 5.62
CA SER A 30 4.58 -7.73 7.06
C SER A 30 5.85 -7.40 7.84
N ARG A 31 7.04 -7.56 7.24
CA ARG A 31 8.32 -7.20 7.89
C ARG A 31 8.59 -5.69 7.95
N LYS A 32 7.99 -4.89 7.08
CA LYS A 32 8.28 -3.46 6.91
C LYS A 32 7.17 -2.53 7.37
N ILE A 33 5.99 -3.07 7.67
CA ILE A 33 4.82 -2.25 7.99
C ILE A 33 5.00 -1.50 9.32
N GLU A 34 4.59 -0.24 9.33
CA GLU A 34 4.45 0.59 10.52
C GLU A 34 3.11 1.33 10.47
N THR A 35 2.69 1.91 11.59
CA THR A 35 1.50 2.78 11.65
C THR A 35 1.63 3.92 10.64
N ASN A 36 0.53 4.25 9.95
CA ASN A 36 0.45 5.33 8.96
C ASN A 36 1.27 5.11 7.67
N HIS A 37 1.50 3.84 7.28
CA HIS A 37 2.08 3.52 5.98
C HIS A 37 1.05 3.62 4.82
N ILE A 38 1.52 4.17 3.70
CA ILE A 38 0.93 4.11 2.37
C ILE A 38 1.71 3.05 1.58
N ILE A 39 1.03 1.94 1.27
CA ILE A 39 1.59 0.78 0.58
C ILE A 39 1.43 0.97 -0.94
N LEU A 40 2.53 0.90 -1.70
CA LEU A 40 2.51 0.91 -3.17
C LEU A 40 2.37 -0.51 -3.73
N MET A 41 1.39 -0.71 -4.62
CA MET A 41 1.17 -1.92 -5.41
C MET A 41 0.75 -1.57 -6.84
N HIS A 42 0.92 -2.50 -7.78
CA HIS A 42 0.62 -2.29 -9.20
C HIS A 42 -0.40 -3.31 -9.74
N ASP A 43 -1.37 -2.84 -10.52
CA ASP A 43 -2.33 -3.66 -11.26
C ASP A 43 -2.06 -3.71 -12.78
N GLY A 44 -0.99 -3.04 -13.25
CA GLY A 44 -0.61 -2.96 -14.66
C GLY A 44 0.90 -3.06 -14.91
N GLY A 45 1.28 -3.11 -16.20
CA GLY A 45 2.69 -3.12 -16.64
C GLY A 45 3.33 -4.51 -16.73
N GLY A 46 2.55 -5.58 -16.93
CA GLY A 46 3.04 -6.95 -17.10
C GLY A 46 2.28 -7.96 -16.24
N ARG A 47 2.95 -9.07 -15.90
CA ARG A 47 2.41 -10.13 -15.03
C ARG A 47 2.21 -9.64 -13.59
N ARG A 48 1.02 -9.83 -13.03
CA ARG A 48 0.61 -9.34 -11.69
C ARG A 48 -0.17 -10.38 -10.87
N GLU A 49 -0.14 -11.64 -11.29
CA GLU A 49 -0.84 -12.75 -10.62
C GLU A 49 -0.42 -12.85 -9.15
N LYS A 50 0.89 -12.73 -8.88
CA LYS A 50 1.42 -12.69 -7.51
C LYS A 50 0.90 -11.49 -6.70
N THR A 51 0.74 -10.32 -7.31
CA THR A 51 0.17 -9.13 -6.64
C THR A 51 -1.28 -9.39 -6.24
N VAL A 52 -2.09 -9.90 -7.17
CA VAL A 52 -3.50 -10.24 -6.94
C VAL A 52 -3.65 -11.34 -5.88
N GLU A 53 -2.78 -12.34 -5.89
CA GLU A 53 -2.76 -13.42 -4.88
C GLU A 53 -2.33 -12.93 -3.48
N ALA A 54 -1.44 -11.96 -3.39
CA ALA A 54 -0.94 -11.44 -2.12
C ALA A 54 -1.90 -10.46 -1.44
N LEU A 55 -2.63 -9.65 -2.21
CA LEU A 55 -3.53 -8.61 -1.70
C LEU A 55 -4.53 -9.11 -0.63
N PRO A 56 -5.30 -10.21 -0.83
CA PRO A 56 -6.23 -10.69 0.20
C PRO A 56 -5.50 -11.11 1.48
N LYS A 57 -4.32 -11.73 1.38
CA LYS A 57 -3.54 -12.15 2.56
C LYS A 57 -3.05 -10.94 3.36
N ILE A 58 -2.60 -9.88 2.68
CA ILE A 58 -2.20 -8.61 3.30
C ILE A 58 -3.37 -8.01 4.08
N ILE A 59 -4.53 -7.88 3.44
CA ILE A 59 -5.74 -7.30 4.05
C ILE A 59 -6.17 -8.12 5.26
N GLU A 60 -6.25 -9.44 5.13
CA GLU A 60 -6.67 -10.33 6.22
C GLU A 60 -5.71 -10.30 7.41
N ASN A 61 -4.40 -10.33 7.16
CA ASN A 61 -3.38 -10.30 8.21
C ASN A 61 -3.46 -9.00 9.02
N PHE A 62 -3.56 -7.85 8.36
CA PHE A 62 -3.60 -6.57 9.06
C PHE A 62 -4.94 -6.30 9.73
N LYS A 63 -6.06 -6.76 9.16
CA LYS A 63 -7.36 -6.73 9.87
C LYS A 63 -7.31 -7.54 11.17
N LYS A 64 -6.66 -8.71 11.20
CA LYS A 64 -6.48 -9.52 12.41
C LYS A 64 -5.61 -8.81 13.48
N LEU A 65 -4.75 -7.90 13.05
CA LEU A 65 -3.91 -7.07 13.93
C LEU A 65 -4.58 -5.73 14.29
N ASN A 66 -5.88 -5.56 14.01
CA ASN A 66 -6.67 -4.35 14.26
C ASN A 66 -6.19 -3.11 13.49
N TYR A 67 -5.55 -3.29 12.33
CA TYR A 67 -5.33 -2.17 11.41
C TYR A 67 -6.62 -1.80 10.68
N GLU A 68 -6.76 -0.53 10.41
CA GLU A 68 -7.77 0.03 9.53
C GLU A 68 -7.14 0.42 8.18
N PHE A 69 -7.84 0.16 7.09
CA PHE A 69 -7.44 0.59 5.75
C PHE A 69 -8.23 1.83 5.38
N LEU A 70 -7.50 2.92 5.15
CA LEU A 70 -8.06 4.21 4.77
C LEU A 70 -7.87 4.48 3.28
N THR A 71 -8.77 5.26 2.71
CA THR A 71 -8.50 5.96 1.45
C THR A 71 -7.49 7.09 1.67
N ILE A 72 -6.89 7.61 0.59
CA ILE A 72 -5.92 8.71 0.69
C ILE A 72 -6.53 9.98 1.35
N PRO A 73 -7.74 10.44 1.01
CA PRO A 73 -8.36 11.57 1.71
C PRO A 73 -8.55 11.32 3.22
N GLU A 74 -9.03 10.14 3.61
CA GLU A 74 -9.19 9.77 5.02
C GLU A 74 -7.85 9.73 5.75
N TYR A 75 -6.79 9.20 5.12
CA TYR A 75 -5.44 9.20 5.66
C TYR A 75 -4.93 10.62 5.93
N PHE A 76 -5.05 11.53 4.97
CA PHE A 76 -4.60 12.92 5.14
C PHE A 76 -5.38 13.66 6.22
N GLN A 77 -6.68 13.39 6.33
CA GLN A 77 -7.49 13.95 7.40
C GLN A 77 -7.14 13.36 8.77
N HIS A 78 -6.85 12.06 8.85
CA HIS A 78 -6.51 11.36 10.09
C HIS A 78 -5.11 11.73 10.60
N VAL A 79 -4.11 11.73 9.72
CA VAL A 79 -2.68 11.87 10.08
C VAL A 79 -2.23 13.32 10.08
N TYR A 80 -2.72 14.13 9.14
CA TYR A 80 -2.28 15.52 8.96
C TYR A 80 -3.36 16.57 9.23
N HIS A 81 -4.61 16.15 9.46
CA HIS A 81 -5.76 17.05 9.63
C HIS A 81 -5.99 17.97 8.42
N ILE A 82 -5.73 17.43 7.22
CA ILE A 82 -5.94 18.10 5.93
C ILE A 82 -7.13 17.46 5.21
N ASN A 83 -8.08 18.29 4.79
CA ASN A 83 -9.15 17.88 3.87
C ASN A 83 -8.67 18.04 2.43
N LEU A 84 -8.51 16.91 1.72
CA LEU A 84 -8.22 16.85 0.29
C LEU A 84 -9.50 16.91 -0.55
#